data_AF-T0K557-F1
#
_entry.id   AF-T0K557-F1
#
_cell.length_a   1.000
_cell.length_b   1.000
_cell.length_c   1.000
_cell.angle_alpha   90.00
_cell.angle_beta   90.00
_cell.angle_gamma   90.00
#
_symmetry.space_group_name_H-M   'P 1'
#
loop_
_entity.id
_entity.type
_entity.pdbx_description
1 polymer ?
#
loop_
_entity_poly.entity_id
_entity_poly.type
_entity_poly.pdbx_seq_one_letter_code
_entity_poly.pdbx_strand_id
1 'polypeptide(L)'
;GAALVLPLPAALAIFAGLGFGIALPFLLLAYVPALRARLPRPGPWMMRLQRIFAVPMFVTALGLAWLLGQQRGVAGMTVGLGVALLLALLLWWLGARQHRGKAGGLAAVVAALGLLAGGIALLPTKAPAASSAEASGTVPFDEARLAALRAQRKPVFLYFTADWCLTCKANEAAAIDRPETSAAFEKAGVTVMVGDWTNADPAITRFLEEQGRSGVPLYLWYAPGREAQTLPQILTPATLTALVR
;
A
#
# COMPACT_ATOMS: atom_id res chain seq x y z
N GLY A 1 10.32 10.15 4.22
CA GLY A 1 10.87 9.83 2.88
C GLY A 1 12.00 10.79 2.53
N ALA A 2 13.07 10.31 1.88
CA ALA A 2 14.31 11.07 1.65
C ALA A 2 14.10 12.49 1.10
N ALA A 3 13.11 12.69 0.22
CA ALA A 3 12.75 13.99 -0.38
C ALA A 3 12.42 15.10 0.64
N LEU A 4 11.92 14.77 1.83
CA LEU A 4 11.61 15.75 2.89
C LEU A 4 12.86 16.22 3.65
N VAL A 5 14.00 15.54 3.48
CA VAL A 5 15.26 15.79 4.18
C VAL A 5 16.30 16.44 3.25
N LEU A 6 16.04 16.47 1.94
CA LEU A 6 16.94 17.06 0.94
C LEU A 6 16.73 18.59 0.81
N PRO A 7 17.78 19.36 0.46
CA PRO A 7 17.64 20.77 0.13
C PRO A 7 16.71 20.96 -1.08
N LEU A 8 15.91 22.04 -1.05
CA LEU A 8 14.84 22.32 -2.02
C LEU A 8 15.25 22.14 -3.50
N PRO A 9 16.44 22.59 -3.96
CA PRO A 9 16.85 22.40 -5.35
C PRO A 9 17.01 20.92 -5.73
N ALA A 10 17.53 20.10 -4.81
CA ALA A 10 17.72 18.67 -5.05
C ALA A 10 16.36 17.94 -5.09
N ALA A 11 15.43 18.30 -4.20
CA ALA A 11 14.07 17.77 -4.24
C ALA A 11 13.37 18.12 -5.57
N LEU A 12 13.43 19.39 -6.00
CA LEU A 12 12.87 19.83 -7.28
C LEU A 12 13.50 19.10 -8.47
N ALA A 13 14.82 18.89 -8.48
CA ALA A 13 15.50 18.15 -9.53
C ALA A 13 15.05 16.69 -9.61
N ILE A 14 14.86 16.02 -8.47
CA ILE A 14 14.34 14.64 -8.41
C ILE A 14 12.92 14.58 -8.99
N PHE A 15 12.02 15.46 -8.54
CA PHE A 15 10.65 15.47 -9.04
C PHE A 15 10.56 15.86 -10.52
N ALA A 16 11.39 16.80 -10.97
CA ALA A 16 11.49 17.16 -12.39
C ALA A 16 12.00 15.99 -13.23
N GLY A 17 13.04 15.28 -12.77
CA GLY A 17 13.57 14.09 -13.44
C GLY A 17 12.55 12.95 -13.52
N LEU A 18 11.82 12.70 -12.44
CA LEU A 18 10.75 11.70 -12.40
C LEU A 18 9.61 12.06 -13.37
N GLY A 19 9.15 13.31 -13.31
CA GLY A 19 8.10 13.83 -14.20
C GLY A 19 8.52 13.78 -15.67
N PHE A 20 9.77 14.18 -15.96
CA PHE A 20 10.33 14.10 -17.29
C PHE A 20 10.42 12.66 -17.79
N GLY A 21 10.87 11.71 -16.96
CA GLY A 21 10.93 10.29 -17.31
C GLY A 21 9.56 9.70 -17.67
N ILE A 22 8.51 10.06 -16.92
CA ILE A 22 7.14 9.62 -17.20
C ILE A 22 6.60 10.29 -18.47
N ALA A 23 6.94 11.56 -18.72
CA ALA A 23 6.51 12.30 -19.90
C ALA A 23 7.30 11.91 -21.17
N LEU A 24 8.52 11.41 -21.03
CA LEU A 24 9.44 11.10 -22.12
C LEU A 24 8.83 10.25 -23.24
N PRO A 25 8.12 9.13 -22.98
CA PRO A 25 7.50 8.35 -24.07
C PRO A 25 6.46 9.15 -24.85
N PHE A 26 5.69 10.00 -24.19
CA PHE A 26 4.69 10.85 -24.84
C PHE A 26 5.34 11.97 -25.65
N LEU A 27 6.39 12.59 -25.11
CA LEU A 27 7.18 13.60 -25.80
C LEU A 27 7.86 13.01 -27.04
N LEU A 28 8.47 11.82 -26.94
CA LEU A 28 9.06 11.11 -28.07
C LEU A 28 8.02 10.84 -29.16
N LEU A 29 6.83 10.36 -28.81
CA LEU A 29 5.75 10.14 -29.77
C LEU A 29 5.23 11.45 -30.41
N ALA A 30 5.19 12.54 -29.65
CA ALA A 30 4.70 13.84 -30.12
C ALA A 30 5.68 14.54 -31.06
N TYR A 31 6.98 14.54 -30.72
CA TYR A 31 8.02 15.30 -31.43
C TYR A 31 8.80 14.47 -32.47
N VAL A 32 8.81 13.13 -32.41
CA VAL A 32 9.52 12.29 -33.38
C VAL A 32 8.55 11.71 -34.42
N PRO A 33 8.49 12.28 -35.64
CA PRO A 33 7.52 11.85 -36.66
C PRO A 33 7.71 10.39 -37.12
N ALA A 34 8.94 9.87 -37.08
CA ALA A 34 9.23 8.47 -37.43
C ALA A 34 8.57 7.46 -36.47
N LEU A 35 8.52 7.78 -35.17
CA LEU A 35 7.83 6.97 -34.16
C LEU A 35 6.30 7.05 -34.34
N ARG A 36 5.79 8.26 -34.61
CA ARG A 36 4.37 8.48 -34.90
C ARG A 36 3.89 7.73 -36.14
N ALA A 37 4.72 7.66 -37.19
CA ALA A 37 4.39 6.96 -38.43
C ALA A 37 4.35 5.42 -38.28
N ARG A 38 4.98 4.86 -37.23
CA ARG A 38 4.92 3.43 -36.91
C ARG A 38 3.67 3.03 -36.13
N LEU A 39 2.92 3.99 -35.57
CA LEU A 39 1.69 3.69 -34.85
C LEU A 39 0.58 3.26 -35.82
N PRO A 40 -0.16 2.18 -35.52
CA PRO A 40 -1.31 1.79 -36.32
C PRO A 40 -2.38 2.89 -36.26
N ARG A 41 -3.07 3.11 -37.39
CA ARG A 41 -4.14 4.11 -37.49
C ARG A 41 -5.21 3.86 -36.41
N PRO A 42 -5.79 4.91 -35.80
CA PRO A 42 -6.86 4.75 -34.82
C PRO A 42 -8.03 4.00 -35.46
N GLY A 43 -8.47 2.94 -34.80
CA GLY A 43 -9.46 2.00 -35.32
C GLY A 43 -9.85 0.94 -34.30
N PRO A 44 -10.39 -0.22 -34.72
CA PRO A 44 -10.91 -1.24 -33.82
C PRO A 44 -9.89 -1.81 -32.82
N TRP A 45 -8.60 -1.81 -33.17
CA TRP A 45 -7.52 -2.26 -32.28
C TRP A 45 -7.43 -1.40 -31.00
N MET A 46 -7.64 -0.09 -31.12
CA MET A 46 -7.60 0.86 -30.00
C MET A 46 -8.73 0.57 -29.01
N MET A 47 -9.93 0.27 -29.52
CA MET A 47 -11.07 -0.13 -28.69
C MET A 47 -10.82 -1.46 -27.95
N ARG A 48 -10.18 -2.43 -28.61
CA ARG A 48 -9.79 -3.70 -27.96
C ARG A 48 -8.75 -3.46 -26.88
N LEU A 49 -7.71 -2.67 -27.17
CA LEU A 49 -6.66 -2.34 -26.23
C LEU A 49 -7.21 -1.59 -25.01
N GLN A 50 -8.12 -0.64 -25.21
CA GLN A 50 -8.79 0.06 -24.13
C GLN A 50 -9.58 -0.91 -23.22
N ARG A 51 -10.30 -1.87 -23.80
CA ARG A 51 -11.01 -2.90 -23.02
C ARG A 51 -10.05 -3.82 -22.26
N ILE A 52 -8.93 -4.18 -22.87
CA ILE A 52 -7.88 -4.97 -22.21
C ILE A 52 -7.33 -4.20 -21.00
N PHE A 53 -7.03 -2.92 -21.14
CA PHE A 53 -6.54 -2.08 -20.03
C PHE A 53 -7.60 -1.77 -18.97
N ALA A 54 -8.89 -1.83 -19.31
CA ALA A 54 -9.95 -1.67 -18.31
C ALA A 54 -9.96 -2.81 -17.28
N VAL A 55 -9.55 -4.02 -17.66
CA VAL A 55 -9.50 -5.20 -16.78
C VAL A 55 -8.55 -5.00 -15.58
N PRO A 56 -7.25 -4.71 -15.75
CA PRO A 56 -6.35 -4.49 -14.61
C PRO A 56 -6.77 -3.28 -13.76
N MET A 57 -7.32 -2.22 -14.36
CA MET A 57 -7.85 -1.09 -13.60
C MET A 57 -9.04 -1.50 -12.71
N PHE A 58 -9.92 -2.38 -13.21
CA PHE A 58 -11.02 -2.92 -12.42
C PHE A 58 -10.52 -3.82 -11.29
N VAL A 59 -9.50 -4.65 -11.54
CA VAL A 59 -8.83 -5.43 -10.50
C VAL A 59 -8.25 -4.52 -9.40
N THR A 60 -7.61 -3.41 -9.79
CA THR A 60 -7.14 -2.40 -8.81
C THR A 60 -8.31 -1.80 -8.02
N ALA A 61 -9.43 -1.47 -8.66
CA ALA A 61 -10.61 -0.95 -7.97
C ALA A 61 -11.18 -1.95 -6.94
N LEU A 62 -11.22 -3.25 -7.29
CA LEU A 62 -11.60 -4.31 -6.35
C LEU A 62 -10.62 -4.42 -5.18
N GLY A 63 -9.32 -4.36 -5.45
CA GLY A 63 -8.28 -4.36 -4.41
C GLY A 63 -8.41 -3.17 -3.46
N LEU A 64 -8.69 -1.97 -3.99
CA LEU A 64 -8.93 -0.77 -3.17
C LEU A 64 -10.21 -0.87 -2.35
N ALA A 65 -11.28 -1.47 -2.88
CA ALA A 65 -12.51 -1.71 -2.13
C ALA A 65 -12.29 -2.69 -0.97
N TRP A 66 -11.56 -3.78 -1.22
CA TRP A 66 -11.15 -4.73 -0.20
C TRP A 66 -10.29 -4.07 0.87
N LEU A 67 -9.29 -3.28 0.47
CA LEU A 67 -8.44 -2.53 1.38
C LEU A 67 -9.23 -1.53 2.23
N LEU A 68 -10.18 -0.82 1.63
CA LEU A 68 -11.09 0.06 2.37
C LEU A 68 -11.92 -0.73 3.39
N GLY A 69 -12.32 -1.96 3.05
CA GLY A 69 -12.96 -2.90 3.97
C GLY A 69 -12.07 -3.29 5.13
N GLN A 70 -10.78 -3.55 4.91
CA GLN A 70 -9.81 -3.81 5.98
C GLN A 70 -9.61 -2.58 6.88
N GLN A 71 -9.62 -1.37 6.31
CA GLN A 71 -9.35 -0.15 7.06
C GLN A 71 -10.57 0.39 7.83
N ARG A 72 -11.75 0.30 7.24
CA ARG A 72 -12.99 0.96 7.70
C ARG A 72 -14.14 -0.03 7.96
N GLY A 73 -13.87 -1.32 7.85
CA GLY A 73 -14.87 -2.37 7.98
C GLY A 73 -15.81 -2.45 6.77
N VAL A 74 -16.73 -3.42 6.82
CA VAL A 74 -17.73 -3.65 5.76
C VAL A 74 -18.58 -2.41 5.48
N ALA A 75 -18.94 -1.65 6.53
CA ALA A 75 -19.70 -0.40 6.38
C ALA A 75 -18.94 0.67 5.59
N GLY A 76 -17.62 0.81 5.80
CA GLY A 76 -16.81 1.72 5.00
C GLY A 76 -16.71 1.29 3.53
N MET A 77 -16.57 -0.02 3.30
CA MET A 77 -16.56 -0.59 1.95
C MET A 77 -17.88 -0.34 1.21
N THR A 78 -19.05 -0.53 1.87
CA THR A 78 -20.36 -0.29 1.24
C THR A 78 -20.59 1.17 0.91
N VAL A 79 -20.21 2.10 1.79
CA VAL A 79 -20.25 3.55 1.51
C VAL A 79 -19.35 3.89 0.32
N GLY A 80 -18.10 3.40 0.31
CA GLY A 80 -17.15 3.66 -0.77
C GLY A 80 -17.63 3.15 -2.13
N LEU A 81 -18.11 1.90 -2.19
CA LEU A 81 -18.67 1.32 -3.41
C LEU A 81 -19.95 2.04 -3.84
N GLY A 82 -20.81 2.43 -2.90
CA GLY A 82 -22.02 3.20 -3.18
C GLY A 82 -21.70 4.55 -3.83
N VAL A 83 -20.74 5.30 -3.28
CA VAL A 83 -20.28 6.58 -3.86
C VAL A 83 -19.66 6.36 -5.25
N ALA A 84 -18.83 5.34 -5.42
CA ALA A 84 -18.23 5.02 -6.71
C ALA A 84 -19.29 4.69 -7.79
N LEU A 85 -20.33 3.92 -7.41
CA LEU A 85 -21.45 3.62 -8.28
C LEU A 85 -22.24 4.88 -8.66
N LEU A 86 -22.57 5.74 -7.68
CA LEU A 86 -23.28 6.99 -7.94
C LEU A 86 -22.48 7.94 -8.84
N LEU A 87 -21.16 8.02 -8.66
CA LEU A 87 -20.27 8.77 -9.55
C LEU A 87 -20.25 8.18 -10.96
N ALA A 88 -20.17 6.86 -11.10
CA ALA A 88 -20.22 6.20 -12.41
C ALA A 88 -21.55 6.48 -13.14
N LEU A 89 -22.68 6.42 -12.44
CA LEU A 89 -24.00 6.76 -12.98
C LEU A 89 -24.09 8.24 -13.38
N LEU A 90 -23.56 9.14 -12.56
CA LEU A 90 -23.52 10.58 -12.84
C LEU A 90 -22.69 10.89 -14.10
N LEU A 91 -21.52 10.27 -14.23
CA LEU A 91 -20.64 10.42 -15.39
C LEU A 91 -21.26 9.82 -16.65
N TRP A 92 -21.92 8.66 -16.54
CA TRP A 92 -22.64 8.06 -17.66
C TRP A 92 -23.78 8.97 -18.13
N TRP A 93 -24.58 9.50 -17.19
CA TRP A 93 -25.65 10.45 -17.50
C TRP A 93 -25.12 11.72 -18.19
N LEU A 94 -24.01 12.28 -17.68
CA LEU A 94 -23.38 13.46 -18.27
C LEU A 94 -22.89 13.17 -19.70
N GLY A 95 -22.23 12.03 -19.92
CA GLY A 95 -21.76 11.61 -21.25
C GLY A 95 -22.92 11.46 -22.24
N ALA A 96 -24.01 10.80 -21.83
CA ALA A 96 -25.22 10.68 -22.66
C ALA A 96 -25.85 12.05 -23.00
N ARG A 97 -25.80 13.01 -22.06
CA ARG A 97 -26.26 14.39 -22.28
C ARG A 97 -25.37 15.16 -23.26
N GLN A 98 -24.06 15.00 -23.15
CA GLN A 98 -23.06 15.64 -24.03
C GLN A 98 -23.19 15.13 -25.46
N HIS A 99 -23.39 13.82 -25.67
CA HIS A 99 -23.67 13.27 -27.00
C HIS A 99 -24.96 13.82 -27.63
N ARG A 100 -25.91 14.30 -26.82
CA ARG A 100 -27.14 14.97 -27.24
C ARG A 100 -27.00 16.50 -27.32
N GLY A 101 -25.79 17.05 -27.22
CA GLY A 101 -25.50 18.49 -27.34
C GLY A 101 -25.94 19.36 -26.16
N LYS A 102 -26.31 18.77 -25.02
CA LYS A 102 -26.84 19.51 -23.86
C LYS A 102 -25.73 19.81 -22.85
N ALA A 103 -25.67 21.06 -22.39
CA ALA A 103 -24.79 21.45 -21.28
C ALA A 103 -25.23 20.82 -19.94
N GLY A 104 -24.25 20.55 -19.07
CA GLY A 104 -24.47 19.95 -17.74
C GLY A 104 -23.21 19.79 -16.88
N GLY A 105 -22.05 20.27 -17.35
CA GLY A 105 -20.76 20.03 -16.68
C GLY A 105 -20.68 20.60 -15.27
N LEU A 106 -21.10 21.86 -15.06
CA LEU A 106 -21.04 22.49 -13.74
C LEU A 106 -21.90 21.76 -12.71
N ALA A 107 -23.14 21.41 -13.06
CA ALA A 107 -24.04 20.69 -12.17
C ALA A 107 -23.50 19.29 -11.83
N ALA A 108 -22.88 18.60 -12.79
CA ALA A 108 -22.23 17.32 -12.55
C ALA A 108 -21.00 17.45 -11.64
N VAL A 109 -20.20 18.51 -11.78
CA VAL A 109 -19.07 18.78 -10.87
C VAL A 109 -19.56 19.01 -9.44
N VAL A 110 -20.58 19.86 -9.26
CA VAL A 110 -21.16 20.13 -7.93
C VAL A 110 -21.75 18.86 -7.32
N ALA A 111 -22.48 18.06 -8.10
CA ALA A 111 -23.01 16.78 -7.64
C ALA A 111 -21.90 15.78 -7.28
N ALA A 112 -20.82 15.70 -8.06
CA ALA A 112 -19.68 14.84 -7.77
C ALA A 112 -18.97 15.27 -6.47
N LEU A 113 -18.76 16.57 -6.26
CA LEU A 113 -18.20 17.09 -5.01
C LEU A 113 -19.10 16.81 -3.81
N GLY A 114 -20.41 16.96 -3.95
CA GLY A 114 -21.38 16.63 -2.92
C GLY A 114 -21.37 15.13 -2.56
N LEU A 115 -21.30 14.25 -3.56
CA LEU A 115 -21.17 12.80 -3.35
C LEU A 115 -19.88 12.42 -2.63
N LEU A 116 -18.76 13.04 -3.01
CA LEU A 116 -17.47 12.81 -2.36
C LEU A 116 -17.47 13.32 -0.92
N ALA A 117 -17.93 14.55 -0.69
CA ALA A 117 -18.00 15.14 0.65
C ALA A 117 -18.96 14.35 1.58
N GLY A 118 -20.14 13.99 1.08
CA GLY A 118 -21.10 13.16 1.82
C GLY A 118 -20.56 11.77 2.11
N GLY A 119 -19.91 11.14 1.12
CA GLY A 119 -19.22 9.85 1.29
C GLY A 119 -18.17 9.90 2.38
N ILE A 120 -17.32 10.94 2.39
CA ILE A 120 -16.30 11.13 3.41
C ILE A 120 -16.91 11.31 4.80
N ALA A 121 -17.97 12.11 4.91
CA ALA A 121 -18.66 12.36 6.18
C ALA A 121 -19.33 11.11 6.77
N LEU A 122 -19.75 10.17 5.92
CA LEU A 122 -20.40 8.92 6.31
C LEU A 122 -19.42 7.78 6.60
N LEU A 123 -18.12 7.96 6.33
CA LEU A 123 -17.12 6.93 6.59
C LEU A 123 -16.98 6.70 8.10
N PRO A 124 -17.02 5.44 8.57
CA PRO A 124 -16.67 5.13 9.95
C PRO A 124 -15.20 5.49 10.21
N THR A 125 -14.93 5.98 11.42
CA THR A 125 -13.60 6.49 11.83
C THR A 125 -12.60 5.37 12.14
N LYS A 126 -13.08 4.16 12.47
CA LYS A 126 -12.28 2.95 12.66
C LYS A 126 -13.02 1.73 12.15
N ALA A 127 -12.30 0.76 11.57
CA ALA A 127 -12.81 -0.59 11.47
C ALA A 127 -13.11 -1.14 12.88
N PRO A 128 -14.17 -1.95 13.08
CA PRO A 128 -14.26 -2.79 14.25
C PRO A 128 -12.94 -3.56 14.37
N ALA A 129 -12.36 -3.63 15.56
CA ALA A 129 -11.17 -4.44 15.78
C ALA A 129 -11.49 -5.88 15.37
N ALA A 130 -11.06 -6.28 14.18
CA ALA A 130 -11.02 -7.68 13.83
C ALA A 130 -10.04 -8.30 14.81
N SER A 131 -10.54 -9.19 15.65
CA SER A 131 -9.75 -10.05 16.50
C SER A 131 -8.93 -11.00 15.61
N SER A 132 -7.90 -10.50 14.96
CA SER A 132 -6.86 -11.28 14.29
C SER A 132 -5.64 -11.38 15.20
N ALA A 133 -5.88 -11.72 16.46
CA ALA A 133 -4.86 -12.28 17.33
C ALA A 133 -5.02 -13.80 17.33
N GLU A 134 -3.90 -14.51 17.25
CA GLU A 134 -3.68 -15.93 17.63
C GLU A 134 -3.55 -17.00 16.53
N ALA A 135 -3.58 -16.71 15.24
CA ALA A 135 -3.54 -17.79 14.25
C ALA A 135 -2.15 -18.37 13.89
N SER A 136 -1.02 -17.82 14.35
CA SER A 136 0.31 -18.34 13.94
C SER A 136 1.46 -17.95 14.88
N GLY A 137 1.49 -18.40 16.14
CA GLY A 137 2.69 -18.30 17.02
C GLY A 137 3.33 -16.90 17.19
N THR A 138 2.61 -15.87 16.74
CA THR A 138 3.12 -14.53 16.48
C THR A 138 2.41 -13.59 17.43
N VAL A 139 3.21 -12.73 18.05
CA VAL A 139 2.76 -11.83 19.09
C VAL A 139 2.49 -10.45 18.49
N PRO A 140 1.35 -9.79 18.75
CA PRO A 140 1.16 -8.42 18.32
C PRO A 140 2.18 -7.50 18.98
N PHE A 141 2.65 -6.50 18.23
CA PHE A 141 3.59 -5.50 18.73
C PHE A 141 2.99 -4.73 19.89
N ASP A 142 3.75 -4.70 20.97
CA ASP A 142 3.52 -3.88 22.15
C ASP A 142 4.88 -3.51 22.74
N GLU A 143 5.11 -2.23 22.97
CA GLU A 143 6.42 -1.73 23.41
C GLU A 143 6.82 -2.30 24.78
N ALA A 144 5.86 -2.43 25.71
CA ALA A 144 6.12 -2.98 27.04
C ALA A 144 6.46 -4.47 26.96
N ARG A 145 5.78 -5.25 26.12
CA ARG A 145 6.07 -6.66 25.88
C ARG A 145 7.42 -6.84 25.18
N LEU A 146 7.76 -5.99 24.22
CA LEU A 146 9.09 -6.00 23.60
C LEU A 146 10.18 -5.74 24.65
N ALA A 147 10.00 -4.72 25.50
CA ALA A 147 10.95 -4.40 26.57
C ALA A 147 11.10 -5.58 27.55
N ALA A 148 10.00 -6.24 27.93
CA ALA A 148 10.02 -7.40 28.81
C ALA A 148 10.76 -8.60 28.19
N LEU A 149 10.53 -8.90 26.90
CA LEU A 149 11.22 -9.97 26.18
C LEU A 149 12.73 -9.69 26.08
N ARG A 150 13.10 -8.43 25.84
CA ARG A 150 14.50 -7.99 25.80
C ARG A 150 15.17 -8.11 27.17
N ALA A 151 14.48 -7.73 28.25
CA ALA A 151 14.98 -7.87 29.62
C ALA A 151 15.21 -9.36 30.00
N GLN A 152 14.36 -10.26 29.51
CA GLN A 152 14.52 -11.71 29.65
C GLN A 152 15.61 -12.31 28.75
N ARG A 153 16.30 -11.50 27.95
CA ARG A 153 17.30 -11.93 26.95
C ARG A 153 16.72 -12.94 25.94
N LYS A 154 15.42 -12.88 25.65
CA LYS A 154 14.82 -13.70 24.60
C LYS A 154 15.14 -13.11 23.22
N PRO A 155 15.51 -13.93 22.23
CA PRO A 155 15.64 -13.45 20.86
C PRO A 155 14.27 -13.05 20.30
N VAL A 156 14.19 -11.88 19.66
CA VAL A 156 12.96 -11.38 19.06
C VAL A 156 13.19 -11.00 17.60
N PHE A 157 12.38 -11.57 16.71
CA PHE A 157 12.23 -11.09 15.35
C PHE A 157 10.97 -10.22 15.29
N LEU A 158 11.17 -8.90 15.18
CA LEU A 158 10.08 -7.93 15.11
C LEU A 158 9.97 -7.40 13.68
N TYR A 159 8.80 -7.52 13.08
CA TYR A 159 8.53 -6.91 11.79
C TYR A 159 7.26 -6.08 11.76
N PHE A 160 7.29 -5.03 10.95
CA PHE A 160 6.15 -4.13 10.71
C PHE A 160 5.65 -4.32 9.29
N THR A 161 4.33 -4.52 9.16
CA THR A 161 3.67 -4.86 7.90
C THR A 161 2.38 -4.06 7.72
N ALA A 162 1.77 -4.21 6.55
CA ALA A 162 0.41 -3.75 6.26
C ALA A 162 -0.17 -4.55 5.10
N ASP A 163 -1.50 -4.68 5.04
CA ASP A 163 -2.20 -5.40 3.96
C ASP A 163 -2.01 -4.74 2.59
N TRP A 164 -1.83 -3.42 2.55
CA TRP A 164 -1.55 -2.67 1.33
C TRP A 164 -0.07 -2.70 0.91
N CYS A 165 0.82 -3.22 1.75
CA CYS A 165 2.26 -3.26 1.49
C CYS A 165 2.63 -4.52 0.71
N LEU A 166 2.67 -4.41 -0.62
CA LEU A 166 3.01 -5.53 -1.51
C LEU A 166 4.37 -6.17 -1.17
N THR A 167 5.40 -5.35 -0.93
CA THR A 167 6.73 -5.86 -0.56
C THR A 167 6.71 -6.59 0.79
N CYS A 168 5.90 -6.14 1.74
CA CYS A 168 5.75 -6.80 3.03
C CYS A 168 5.14 -8.19 2.84
N LYS A 169 4.01 -8.28 2.11
CA LYS A 169 3.33 -9.55 1.83
C LYS A 169 4.18 -10.50 0.98
N ALA A 170 4.99 -9.97 0.07
CA ALA A 170 5.96 -10.77 -0.67
C ALA A 170 7.03 -11.38 0.24
N ASN A 171 7.61 -10.60 1.17
CA ASN A 171 8.59 -11.11 2.13
C ASN A 171 7.96 -12.09 3.15
N GLU A 172 6.72 -11.85 3.58
CA GLU A 172 5.95 -12.77 4.42
C GLU A 172 5.87 -14.14 3.74
N ALA A 173 5.29 -14.19 2.53
CA ALA A 173 5.10 -15.44 1.80
C ALA A 173 6.42 -16.11 1.35
N ALA A 174 7.43 -15.32 0.95
CA ALA A 174 8.67 -15.85 0.36
C ALA A 174 9.76 -16.17 1.39
N ALA A 175 9.73 -15.58 2.59
CA ALA A 175 10.81 -15.71 3.57
C ALA A 175 10.33 -15.96 5.01
N ILE A 176 9.38 -15.18 5.53
CA ILE A 176 9.01 -15.22 6.95
C ILE A 176 8.14 -16.44 7.27
N ASP A 177 7.07 -16.64 6.51
CA ASP A 177 6.07 -17.70 6.70
C ASP A 177 6.50 -19.03 6.06
N ARG A 178 7.81 -19.18 5.83
CA ARG A 178 8.40 -20.38 5.26
C ARG A 178 8.66 -21.42 6.36
N PRO A 179 8.31 -22.70 6.15
CA PRO A 179 8.54 -23.76 7.13
C PRO A 179 9.98 -23.81 7.65
N GLU A 180 10.96 -23.55 6.78
CA GLU A 180 12.38 -23.53 7.12
C GLU A 180 12.72 -22.42 8.12
N THR A 181 12.11 -21.23 7.94
CA THR A 181 12.27 -20.09 8.85
C THR A 181 11.56 -20.35 10.17
N SER A 182 10.30 -20.77 10.13
CA SER A 182 9.51 -21.08 11.33
C SER A 182 10.19 -22.14 12.19
N ALA A 183 10.65 -23.25 11.58
CA ALA A 183 11.34 -24.31 12.31
C ALA A 183 12.68 -23.85 12.93
N ALA A 184 13.44 -23.01 12.21
CA ALA A 184 14.69 -22.45 12.76
C ALA A 184 14.43 -21.52 13.94
N PHE A 185 13.40 -20.67 13.84
CA PHE A 185 13.00 -19.74 14.89
C PHE A 185 12.43 -20.44 16.11
N GLU A 186 11.56 -21.44 15.93
CA GLU A 186 11.03 -22.28 17.01
C GLU A 186 12.15 -23.02 17.75
N LYS A 187 13.09 -23.64 17.01
CA LYS A 187 14.24 -24.35 17.61
C LYS A 187 15.14 -23.42 18.43
N ALA A 188 15.30 -22.17 18.00
CA ALA A 188 16.11 -21.18 18.69
C ALA A 188 15.32 -20.39 19.76
N GLY A 189 14.03 -20.69 19.97
CA GLY A 189 13.19 -19.99 20.94
C GLY A 189 12.93 -18.52 20.60
N VAL A 190 12.95 -18.17 19.31
CA VAL A 190 12.68 -16.81 18.81
C VAL A 190 11.21 -16.47 19.00
N THR A 191 10.94 -15.33 19.63
CA THR A 191 9.60 -14.75 19.62
C THR A 191 9.42 -13.91 18.36
N VAL A 192 8.47 -14.30 17.51
CA VAL A 192 8.08 -13.50 16.34
C VAL A 192 7.03 -12.48 16.78
N MET A 193 7.30 -11.20 16.54
CA MET A 193 6.43 -10.09 16.91
C MET A 193 6.05 -9.27 15.67
N VAL A 194 4.79 -8.84 15.58
CA VAL A 194 4.25 -8.15 14.39
C VAL A 194 3.55 -6.86 14.74
N GLY A 195 3.99 -5.76 14.15
CA GLY A 195 3.25 -4.50 14.12
C GLY A 195 2.46 -4.36 12.82
N ASP A 196 1.14 -4.54 12.90
CA ASP A 196 0.23 -4.30 11.76
C ASP A 196 -0.10 -2.80 11.66
N TRP A 197 0.48 -2.14 10.67
CA TRP A 197 0.30 -0.73 10.36
C TRP A 197 -0.73 -0.49 9.25
N THR A 198 -1.62 -1.45 8.96
CA THR A 198 -2.70 -1.31 7.97
C THR A 198 -3.59 -0.08 8.25
N ASN A 199 -3.83 0.21 9.52
CA ASN A 199 -4.67 1.31 10.01
C ASN A 199 -3.89 2.53 10.52
N ALA A 200 -2.59 2.61 10.27
CA ALA A 200 -1.71 3.67 10.76
C ALA A 200 -1.82 3.91 12.28
N ASP A 201 -1.70 2.84 13.08
CA ASP A 201 -1.78 2.95 14.54
C ASP A 201 -0.77 3.99 15.08
N PRO A 202 -1.18 4.95 15.94
CA PRO A 202 -0.30 5.99 16.43
C PRO A 202 0.91 5.50 17.24
N ALA A 203 0.79 4.41 17.99
CA ALA A 203 1.91 3.84 18.75
C ALA A 203 2.93 3.22 17.80
N ILE A 204 2.48 2.43 16.82
CA ILE A 204 3.35 1.89 15.78
C ILE A 204 4.00 3.01 14.96
N THR A 205 3.25 4.07 14.65
CA THR A 205 3.75 5.23 13.90
C THR A 205 4.92 5.89 14.64
N ARG A 206 4.77 6.17 15.94
CA ARG A 206 5.86 6.73 16.75
C ARG A 206 7.09 5.83 16.76
N PHE A 207 6.88 4.53 16.98
CA PHE A 207 7.99 3.58 16.97
C PHE A 207 8.72 3.55 15.62
N LEU A 208 7.99 3.56 14.49
CA LEU A 208 8.60 3.62 13.16
C LEU A 208 9.42 4.91 12.97
N GLU A 209 8.89 6.05 13.41
CA GLU A 209 9.58 7.34 13.34
C GLU A 209 10.87 7.37 14.18
N GLU A 210 10.86 6.78 15.37
CA GLU A 210 12.07 6.59 16.21
C GLU A 210 13.14 5.74 15.50
N GLN A 211 12.71 4.79 14.67
CA GLN A 211 13.60 3.98 13.82
C GLN A 211 13.97 4.69 12.50
N GLY A 212 13.62 5.98 12.34
CA GLY A 212 13.89 6.77 11.14
C GLY A 212 13.06 6.34 9.92
N ARG A 213 11.92 5.67 10.14
CA ARG A 213 11.03 5.17 9.08
C ARG A 213 9.71 5.94 9.07
N SER A 214 9.27 6.31 7.88
CA SER A 214 7.95 6.94 7.67
C SER A 214 6.87 5.95 7.23
N GLY A 215 7.08 4.65 7.46
CA GLY A 215 6.19 3.58 7.03
C GLY A 215 6.87 2.21 6.97
N VAL A 216 6.13 1.22 6.46
CA VAL A 216 6.55 -0.18 6.32
C VAL A 216 7.15 -0.45 4.93
N PRO A 217 7.99 -1.49 4.75
CA PRO A 217 8.43 -2.48 5.74
C PRO A 217 9.52 -1.98 6.70
N LEU A 218 9.51 -2.52 7.92
CA LEU A 218 10.65 -2.47 8.84
C LEU A 218 10.84 -3.85 9.48
N TYR A 219 12.08 -4.33 9.47
CA TYR A 219 12.47 -5.63 10.01
C TYR A 219 13.60 -5.42 11.02
N LEU A 220 13.41 -5.90 12.25
CA LEU A 220 14.34 -5.76 13.35
C LEU A 220 14.65 -7.11 13.97
N TRP A 221 15.93 -7.37 14.19
CA TRP A 221 16.42 -8.52 14.92
C TRP A 221 16.99 -8.09 16.26
N TYR A 222 16.46 -8.65 17.35
CA TYR A 222 16.98 -8.46 18.70
C TYR A 222 17.63 -9.77 19.15
N ALA A 223 18.96 -9.85 19.02
CA ALA A 223 19.70 -10.94 19.62
C ALA A 223 19.73 -10.82 21.17
N PRO A 224 19.88 -11.94 21.91
CA PRO A 224 19.93 -11.93 23.37
C PRO A 224 20.94 -10.92 23.92
N GLY A 225 20.47 -9.93 24.67
CA GLY A 225 21.32 -8.91 25.30
C GLY A 225 21.98 -7.90 24.35
N ARG A 226 21.61 -7.87 23.07
CA ARG A 226 22.14 -6.91 22.09
C ARG A 226 21.10 -5.86 21.69
N GLU A 227 21.59 -4.79 21.09
CA GLU A 227 20.73 -3.77 20.47
C GLU A 227 20.07 -4.28 19.18
N ALA A 228 19.08 -3.54 18.69
CA ALA A 228 18.34 -3.88 17.49
C ALA A 228 19.25 -3.85 16.26
N GLN A 229 19.24 -4.94 15.50
CA GLN A 229 19.82 -4.98 14.17
C GLN A 229 18.71 -4.76 13.13
N THR A 230 18.79 -3.68 12.36
CA THR A 230 17.90 -3.48 11.22
C THR A 230 18.27 -4.41 10.07
N LEU A 231 17.29 -5.15 9.55
CA LEU A 231 17.49 -6.09 8.45
C LEU A 231 17.18 -5.43 7.09
N PRO A 232 17.69 -6.02 5.98
CA PRO A 232 17.39 -5.54 4.63
C PRO A 232 15.89 -5.59 4.30
N GLN A 233 15.49 -4.77 3.33
CA GLN A 233 14.11 -4.67 2.85
C GLN A 233 13.66 -5.89 2.02
N ILE A 234 14.60 -6.67 1.52
CA ILE A 234 14.35 -7.92 0.81
C ILE A 234 14.84 -9.04 1.72
N LEU A 235 13.95 -9.94 2.11
CA LEU A 235 14.26 -11.05 2.97
C LEU A 235 14.32 -12.35 2.17
N THR A 236 15.15 -13.28 2.65
CA THR A 236 15.17 -14.66 2.17
C THR A 236 15.17 -15.60 3.38
N PRO A 237 14.74 -16.86 3.23
CA PRO A 237 14.85 -17.85 4.30
C PRO A 237 16.30 -17.98 4.80
N ALA A 238 17.29 -17.90 3.91
CA ALA A 238 18.70 -17.93 4.28
C ALA A 238 19.09 -16.75 5.18
N THR A 239 18.62 -15.54 4.86
CA THR A 239 18.86 -14.33 5.67
C THR A 239 18.30 -14.50 7.07
N LEU A 240 17.10 -15.06 7.23
CA LEU A 240 16.44 -15.22 8.53
C LEU A 240 17.01 -16.38 9.33
N THR A 241 17.19 -17.55 8.72
CA THR A 241 17.78 -18.72 9.39
C THR A 241 19.24 -18.49 9.80
N ALA A 242 19.99 -17.63 9.12
CA ALA A 242 21.34 -17.25 9.53
C ALA A 242 21.39 -16.45 10.84
N LEU A 243 20.30 -15.82 11.28
CA LEU A 243 20.25 -15.05 12.53
C LEU A 243 20.33 -15.91 13.79
N VAL A 244 19.96 -17.20 13.65
CA VAL A 244 19.83 -18.17 14.75
C VAL A 244 20.86 -19.30 14.68
N ARG A 245 21.86 -19.17 13.81
CA ARG A 245 22.98 -20.09 13.71
C ARG A 245 24.09 -19.77 14.70
#